data_AF-A0A9D2P916-F1
#
_entry.id   AF-A0A9D2P916-F1
#
_cell.length_a   1.000
_cell.length_b   1.000
_cell.length_c   1.000
_cell.angle_alpha   90.00
_cell.angle_beta   90.00
_cell.angle_gamma   90.00
#
_symmetry.space_group_name_H-M   'P 1'
#
loop_
_entity.id
_entity.type
_entity.pdbx_description
1 polymer ?
#
loop_
_entity_poly.entity_id
_entity_poly.type
_entity_poly.pdbx_seq_one_letter_code
_entity_poly.pdbx_strand_id
1 'polypeptide(L)'
;MEMTVRMPANYNLLAEEEMTYTTGGATAVEALCAWIVPFYGWYKASTDIRDYRRKNPDSWLDTGLDYFVNHMGSNVTNMLYDIACASWFVSICLTGIGLVPTALIIFS
;
A
#
# COMPACT_ATOMS: atom_id res chain seq x y z
N MET A 1 22.33 -45.34 24.82
CA MET A 1 21.01 -44.74 24.61
C MET A 1 21.25 -43.25 24.42
N GLU A 2 21.33 -42.83 23.16
CA GLU A 2 21.60 -41.45 22.76
C GLU A 2 20.40 -40.54 23.04
N MET A 3 20.57 -39.60 23.96
CA MET A 3 19.60 -38.53 24.20
C MET A 3 19.70 -37.55 23.03
N THR A 4 18.85 -37.72 22.01
CA THR A 4 18.64 -36.69 21.00
C THR A 4 17.87 -35.53 21.64
N VAL A 5 18.61 -34.62 22.28
CA VAL A 5 18.14 -33.27 22.61
C VAL A 5 17.93 -32.55 21.27
N ARG A 6 16.78 -32.78 20.64
CA ARG A 6 16.32 -31.94 19.53
C ARG A 6 16.02 -30.60 20.17
N MET A 7 16.88 -29.62 19.87
CA MET A 7 16.73 -28.24 20.31
C MET A 7 15.26 -27.81 20.16
N PRO A 8 14.71 -27.09 21.15
CA PRO A 8 13.30 -26.74 21.18
C PRO A 8 12.95 -26.13 19.83
N ALA A 9 11.93 -26.71 19.17
CA ALA A 9 11.33 -26.13 17.99
C ALA A 9 11.21 -24.64 18.28
N ASN A 10 11.93 -23.88 17.47
CA ASN A 10 12.03 -22.44 17.56
C ASN A 10 10.59 -21.90 17.54
N TYR A 11 10.04 -21.73 18.73
CA TYR A 11 8.99 -20.79 18.99
C TYR A 11 9.64 -19.44 18.69
N ASN A 12 9.63 -19.04 17.42
CA ASN A 12 9.51 -17.63 17.08
C ASN A 12 8.11 -17.20 17.55
N LEU A 13 7.85 -17.34 18.85
CA LEU A 13 6.95 -16.46 19.56
C LEU A 13 7.67 -15.13 19.45
N LEU A 14 7.19 -14.35 18.48
CA LEU A 14 7.49 -12.94 18.31
C LEU A 14 7.63 -12.36 19.71
N ALA A 15 8.85 -11.93 20.06
CA ALA A 15 9.09 -11.27 21.33
C ALA A 15 8.07 -10.14 21.45
N GLU A 16 7.38 -10.07 22.58
CA GLU A 16 6.31 -9.09 22.85
C GLU A 16 6.79 -7.62 22.78
N GLU A 17 8.08 -7.37 22.52
CA GLU A 17 8.66 -6.04 22.21
C GLU A 17 8.55 -5.61 20.74
N GLU A 18 8.07 -6.47 19.83
CA GLU A 18 7.67 -6.06 18.47
C GLU A 18 6.15 -6.10 18.29
N MET A 19 5.41 -5.98 19.41
CA MET A 19 4.00 -5.58 19.41
C MET A 19 3.88 -4.07 19.16
N THR A 20 4.41 -3.58 18.04
CA THR A 20 3.89 -2.32 17.51
C THR A 20 2.54 -2.67 16.91
N TYR A 21 1.47 -2.33 17.62
CA TYR A 21 0.09 -2.47 17.18
C TYR A 21 -0.13 -1.59 15.93
N THR A 22 0.33 -2.05 14.76
CA THR A 22 0.02 -1.42 13.48
C THR A 22 -1.03 -2.26 12.79
N THR A 23 -2.28 -2.03 13.19
CA THR A 23 -3.49 -2.54 12.55
C THR A 23 -3.45 -2.22 11.05
N GLY A 24 -2.93 -3.12 10.22
CA GLY A 24 -3.07 -3.14 8.75
C GLY A 24 -3.13 -1.79 8.03
N GLY A 25 -2.26 -0.84 8.38
CA GLY A 25 -2.32 0.55 7.91
C GLY A 25 -0.94 1.12 7.62
N ALA A 26 -0.90 2.12 6.75
CA ALA A 26 0.31 2.85 6.39
C ALA A 26 1.00 3.39 7.65
N THR A 27 2.30 3.18 7.76
CA THR A 27 3.06 3.73 8.88
C THR A 27 3.13 5.25 8.77
N ALA A 28 3.27 5.97 9.89
CA ALA A 28 3.41 7.43 9.87
C ALA A 28 4.59 7.90 8.99
N VAL A 29 5.63 7.08 8.87
CA VAL A 29 6.78 7.32 7.99
C VAL A 29 6.39 7.19 6.52
N GLU A 30 5.63 6.15 6.15
CA GLU A 30 5.14 5.98 4.77
C GLU A 30 4.18 7.09 4.36
N ALA A 31 3.29 7.52 5.27
CA ALA A 31 2.43 8.68 5.06
C ALA A 31 3.28 9.93 4.77
N LEU A 32 4.29 10.22 5.60
CA LEU A 32 5.21 11.34 5.38
C LEU A 32 5.96 11.23 4.05
N CYS A 33 6.45 10.03 3.69
CA CYS A 33 7.13 9.79 2.42
C CYS A 33 6.19 10.00 1.22
N ALA A 34 4.93 9.58 1.32
CA ALA A 34 3.92 9.84 0.29
C ALA A 34 3.68 11.34 0.08
N TRP A 35 3.76 12.15 1.14
CA TRP A 35 3.65 13.61 1.02
C TRP A 35 4.89 14.26 0.41
N ILE A 36 6.10 13.86 0.83
CA ILE A 36 7.34 14.58 0.50
C ILE A 36 7.97 14.11 -0.81
N VAL A 37 7.76 12.85 -1.21
CA VAL A 37 8.42 12.25 -2.37
C VAL A 37 7.39 11.97 -3.47
N PRO A 38 7.29 12.84 -4.50
CA PRO A 38 6.26 12.75 -5.53
C PRO A 38 6.23 11.40 -6.25
N PHE A 39 7.41 10.87 -6.59
CA PHE A 39 7.54 9.61 -7.30
C PHE A 39 7.12 8.40 -6.44
N TYR A 40 7.32 8.46 -5.12
CA TYR A 40 6.92 7.39 -4.22
C TYR A 40 5.40 7.32 -4.11
N GLY A 41 4.74 8.46 -3.86
CA GLY A 41 3.28 8.52 -3.77
C GLY A 41 2.60 8.12 -5.08
N TRP A 42 3.10 8.61 -6.22
CA TRP A 42 2.59 8.21 -7.53
C TRP A 42 2.76 6.72 -7.83
N TYR A 43 3.95 6.17 -7.57
CA TYR A 43 4.22 4.76 -7.85
C TYR A 43 3.34 3.86 -7.00
N LYS A 44 3.21 4.16 -5.70
CA LYS A 44 2.34 3.44 -4.77
C LYS A 44 0.87 3.48 -5.21
N ALA A 45 0.34 4.67 -5.51
CA ALA A 45 -1.01 4.81 -6.04
C ALA A 45 -1.22 3.96 -7.32
N SER A 46 -0.27 4.02 -8.25
CA SER A 46 -0.35 3.28 -9.51
C SER A 46 -0.31 1.75 -9.30
N THR A 47 0.52 1.27 -8.37
CA THR A 47 0.58 -0.16 -8.03
C THR A 47 -0.65 -0.64 -7.28
N ASP A 48 -1.23 0.19 -6.42
CA ASP A 48 -2.45 -0.18 -5.69
C ASP A 48 -3.65 -0.28 -6.66
N ILE A 49 -3.75 0.64 -7.63
CA ILE A 49 -4.73 0.54 -8.72
C ILE A 49 -4.51 -0.72 -9.55
N ARG A 50 -3.26 -1.03 -9.91
CA ARG A 50 -2.91 -2.27 -10.64
C ARG A 50 -3.37 -3.50 -9.86
N ASP A 51 -3.02 -3.58 -8.59
CA ASP A 51 -3.28 -4.75 -7.75
C ASP A 51 -4.78 -4.89 -7.48
N TYR A 52 -5.52 -3.78 -7.37
CA TYR A 52 -6.98 -3.79 -7.31
C TYR A 52 -7.61 -4.27 -8.62
N ARG A 53 -7.14 -3.77 -9.77
CA ARG A 53 -7.58 -4.22 -11.10
C ARG A 53 -7.35 -5.71 -11.30
N ARG A 54 -6.19 -6.23 -10.90
CA ARG A 54 -5.87 -7.67 -10.99
C ARG A 54 -6.81 -8.53 -10.14
N LYS A 55 -7.27 -8.01 -9.00
CA LYS A 55 -8.25 -8.69 -8.13
C LYS A 55 -9.69 -8.57 -8.65
N ASN A 56 -10.03 -7.48 -9.33
CA ASN A 56 -11.39 -7.16 -9.81
C ASN A 56 -11.40 -6.78 -11.31
N PRO A 57 -11.02 -7.67 -12.23
CA PRO A 57 -10.75 -7.31 -13.63
C PRO A 57 -11.94 -6.68 -14.37
N ASP A 58 -13.17 -7.10 -14.06
CA ASP A 58 -14.36 -6.70 -14.80
C ASP A 58 -15.09 -5.49 -14.19
N SER A 59 -14.83 -5.15 -12.92
CA SER A 59 -15.57 -4.11 -12.18
C SER A 59 -14.68 -3.03 -11.56
N TRP A 60 -13.36 -3.11 -11.73
CA TRP A 60 -12.43 -2.21 -11.02
C TRP A 60 -12.64 -0.72 -11.24
N LEU A 61 -13.15 -0.30 -12.41
CA LEU A 61 -13.46 1.11 -12.67
C LEU A 61 -14.70 1.58 -11.91
N ASP A 62 -15.67 0.69 -11.69
CA ASP A 62 -16.93 1.00 -11.03
C ASP A 62 -16.78 0.92 -9.51
N THR A 63 -16.00 -0.04 -9.00
CA THR A 63 -15.85 -0.31 -7.55
C THR A 63 -14.56 0.27 -6.96
N GLY A 64 -13.62 0.71 -7.80
CA GLY A 64 -12.29 1.16 -7.36
C GLY A 64 -12.32 2.42 -6.52
N LEU A 65 -13.17 3.39 -6.86
CA LEU A 65 -13.30 4.63 -6.07
C LEU A 65 -13.95 4.34 -4.71
N ASP A 66 -14.97 3.49 -4.67
CA ASP A 66 -15.60 3.08 -3.41
C ASP A 66 -14.62 2.31 -2.52
N TYR A 67 -13.80 1.43 -3.10
CA TYR A 67 -12.74 0.75 -2.37
C TYR A 67 -11.72 1.72 -1.77
N PHE A 68 -11.30 2.72 -2.57
CA PHE A 68 -10.37 3.75 -2.11
C PHE A 68 -10.95 4.59 -0.96
N VAL A 69 -12.19 5.06 -1.08
CA VAL A 69 -12.87 5.83 -0.02
C VAL A 69 -13.05 5.00 1.25
N ASN A 70 -13.40 3.71 1.11
CA ASN A 70 -13.47 2.80 2.26
C ASN A 70 -12.11 2.57 2.92
N HIS A 71 -11.03 2.51 2.14
CA HIS A 71 -9.66 2.41 2.66
C HIS A 71 -9.26 3.66 3.45
N MET A 72 -9.54 4.85 2.89
CA MET A 72 -9.33 6.13 3.57
C MET A 72 -10.12 6.24 4.88
N GLY A 73 -11.38 5.78 4.88
CA GLY A 73 -12.26 5.82 6.05
C GLY A 73 -11.84 4.91 7.21
N SER A 74 -10.90 3.98 6.97
CA SER A 74 -10.48 3.02 7.99
C SER A 74 -9.65 3.65 9.12
N ASN A 75 -8.76 4.60 8.79
CA ASN A 75 -7.84 5.24 9.74
C ASN A 75 -7.36 6.59 9.20
N VAL A 76 -7.14 7.56 10.09
CA VAL A 76 -6.62 8.90 9.71
C VAL A 76 -5.25 8.82 9.03
N THR A 77 -4.37 7.89 9.43
CA THR A 77 -3.05 7.71 8.79
C THR A 77 -3.17 7.17 7.37
N ASN A 78 -4.08 6.21 7.15
CA ASN A 78 -4.37 5.69 5.81
C ASN A 78 -4.97 6.80 4.95
N MET A 79 -5.94 7.55 5.46
CA MET A 79 -6.51 8.72 4.79
C MET A 79 -5.42 9.72 4.34
N LEU A 80 -4.48 10.07 5.22
CA LEU A 80 -3.41 11.02 4.89
C LEU A 80 -2.42 10.46 3.86
N TYR A 81 -2.09 9.17 3.94
CA TYR A 81 -1.26 8.48 2.96
C TYR A 81 -1.95 8.44 1.58
N ASP A 82 -3.22 8.03 1.56
CA ASP A 82 -4.04 7.90 0.36
C ASP A 82 -4.25 9.23 -0.37
N ILE A 83 -4.53 10.31 0.37
CA ILE A 83 -4.65 11.65 -0.19
C ILE A 83 -3.34 12.08 -0.84
N ALA A 84 -2.21 11.85 -0.18
CA ALA A 84 -0.90 12.20 -0.73
C ALA A 84 -0.62 11.42 -2.01
N CYS A 85 -0.80 10.10 -1.97
CA CYS A 85 -0.66 9.21 -3.12
C CYS A 85 -1.56 9.63 -4.30
N ALA A 86 -2.84 9.89 -4.04
CA ALA A 86 -3.79 10.36 -5.06
C ALA A 86 -3.41 11.73 -5.63
N SER A 87 -2.94 12.65 -4.78
CA SER A 87 -2.54 14.00 -5.22
C SER A 87 -1.37 13.94 -6.21
N TRP A 88 -0.34 13.13 -5.93
CA TRP A 88 0.79 12.94 -6.84
C TRP A 88 0.40 12.16 -8.08
N PHE A 89 -0.49 11.17 -7.94
CA PHE A 89 -1.03 10.43 -9.07
C PHE A 89 -1.72 11.34 -10.08
N VAL A 90 -2.67 12.16 -9.62
CA VAL A 90 -3.40 13.11 -10.46
C VAL A 90 -2.44 14.16 -11.03
N SER A 91 -1.54 14.71 -10.22
CA SER A 91 -0.59 15.73 -10.67
C SER A 91 0.30 15.23 -11.80
N ILE A 92 0.85 14.02 -11.67
CA ILE A 92 1.71 13.42 -12.71
C ILE A 92 0.90 13.08 -13.97
N CYS A 93 -0.33 12.59 -13.83
CA CYS A 93 -1.21 12.37 -14.98
C CYS A 93 -1.55 13.68 -15.72
N LEU A 94 -1.78 14.78 -14.99
CA LEU A 94 -2.09 16.10 -15.56
C LEU A 94 -0.91 16.71 -16.36
N THR A 95 0.33 16.30 -16.08
CA THR A 95 1.48 16.76 -16.89
C THR A 95 1.49 16.20 -18.31
N GLY A 96 0.63 15.22 -18.64
CA GLY A 96 0.57 14.54 -19.93
C GLY A 96 1.70 13.52 -20.14
N ILE A 97 2.93 13.87 -19.78
CA ILE A 97 4.10 12.98 -19.85
C ILE A 97 3.93 11.77 -18.92
N GLY A 98 3.32 11.99 -17.76
CA GLY A 98 3.07 10.95 -16.76
C GLY A 98 2.02 9.92 -17.15
N LEU A 99 1.20 10.16 -18.18
CA LEU A 99 0.11 9.23 -18.54
C LEU A 99 0.62 7.88 -19.05
N VAL A 100 1.60 7.89 -19.95
CA VAL A 100 2.19 6.67 -20.52
C VAL A 100 2.81 5.77 -19.44
N PRO A 101 3.73 6.24 -18.58
CA PRO A 101 4.31 5.39 -17.54
C PRO A 101 3.26 4.93 -16.51
N THR A 102 2.28 5.79 -16.16
CA THR A 102 1.19 5.40 -15.25
C THR A 102 0.36 4.27 -15.84
N ALA A 103 -0.04 4.38 -17.11
CA ALA A 103 -0.78 3.34 -17.81
C ALA A 103 0.03 2.04 -17.90
N LEU A 104 1.33 2.11 -18.22
CA LEU A 104 2.19 0.93 -18.24
C LEU A 104 2.25 0.22 -16.89
N ILE A 105 2.34 0.96 -15.78
CA ILE A 105 2.34 0.36 -14.44
C ILE A 105 0.98 -0.29 -14.13
N ILE A 106 -0.13 0.39 -14.42
CA ILE A 106 -1.48 -0.12 -14.14
C ILE A 106 -1.81 -1.35 -14.98
N PHE A 107 -1.41 -1.35 -16.26
CA PHE A 107 -1.75 -2.41 -17.21
C PHE A 107 -0.74 -3.55 -17.27
N SER A 108 0.46 -3.38 -16.72
CA SER A 108 1.43 -4.45 -16.48
C SER A 108 0.89 -5.54 -15.56
#